data_AF-A0A938M026-F1
#
_entry.id   AF-A0A938M026-F1
#
_cell.length_a   1.000
_cell.length_b   1.000
_cell.length_c   1.000
_cell.angle_alpha   90.00
_cell.angle_beta   90.00
_cell.angle_gamma   90.00
#
_symmetry.space_group_name_H-M   'P 1'
#
loop_
_entity.id
_entity.type
_entity.pdbx_description
1 polymer ?
#
loop_
_entity_poly.entity_id
_entity_poly.type
_entity_poly.pdbx_seq_one_letter_code
_entity_poly.pdbx_strand_id
1 'polypeptide(L)'
;MATSLGTSSTRPFGKARCSMTVQPELVTILREWVQVAEEDIRNAEHTLTLQEGCPLRTVCFHAQQCAEKYLKALLTLRAVPFPKTHDLAELLHLFPPGLQLNLPLEDVDRLTDYAMETRYPSFQGVPSRDEAEQAVETARRVRQAARALLPPEALTG
;
A
#
# COMPACT_ATOMS: atom_id res chain seq x y z
N MET A 1 -3.39 -59.28 41.08
CA MET A 1 -4.24 -59.22 39.87
C MET A 1 -5.29 -58.14 40.07
N ALA A 2 -5.78 -57.57 38.97
CA ALA A 2 -6.75 -56.46 38.84
C ALA A 2 -6.14 -55.04 38.77
N THR A 3 -5.69 -54.74 37.56
CA THR A 3 -5.64 -53.44 36.88
C THR A 3 -6.94 -52.64 36.97
N SER A 4 -6.84 -51.30 37.06
CA SER A 4 -7.78 -50.40 36.36
C SER A 4 -7.17 -49.01 36.15
N LEU A 5 -7.06 -48.64 34.88
CA LEU A 5 -6.62 -47.34 34.36
C LEU A 5 -7.84 -46.40 34.32
N GLY A 6 -7.76 -45.28 35.04
CA GLY A 6 -8.73 -44.18 34.96
C GLY A 6 -8.37 -43.24 33.82
N THR A 7 -9.31 -43.05 32.89
CA THR A 7 -9.16 -42.44 31.57
C THR A 7 -8.97 -40.93 31.60
N SER A 8 -7.99 -40.47 30.82
CA SER A 8 -7.77 -39.06 30.48
C SER A 8 -8.94 -38.52 29.66
N SER A 9 -9.62 -37.49 30.19
CA SER A 9 -10.62 -36.71 29.46
C SER A 9 -9.96 -35.47 28.88
N THR A 10 -9.40 -35.59 27.68
CA THR A 10 -8.99 -34.43 26.89
C THR A 10 -10.20 -33.90 26.12
N ARG A 11 -10.66 -32.70 26.49
CA ARG A 11 -11.65 -31.95 25.70
C ARG A 11 -11.04 -31.63 24.34
N PRO A 12 -11.72 -31.83 23.21
CA PRO A 12 -11.23 -31.34 21.94
C PRO A 12 -11.35 -29.81 21.94
N PHE A 13 -10.20 -29.12 21.80
CA PHE A 13 -10.18 -27.72 21.43
C PHE A 13 -10.81 -27.58 20.04
N GLY A 14 -12.04 -27.08 20.00
CA GLY A 14 -12.71 -26.72 18.76
C GLY A 14 -11.90 -25.63 18.05
N LYS A 15 -11.44 -25.93 16.83
CA LYS A 15 -10.85 -24.93 15.94
C LYS A 15 -11.92 -23.89 15.62
N ALA A 16 -11.81 -22.71 16.22
CA ALA A 16 -12.56 -21.55 15.78
C ALA A 16 -12.12 -21.23 14.34
N ARG A 17 -12.99 -21.51 13.37
CA ARG A 17 -12.88 -20.92 12.04
C ARG A 17 -13.15 -19.43 12.20
N CYS A 18 -12.09 -18.64 12.32
CA CYS A 18 -12.19 -17.19 12.28
C CYS A 18 -12.58 -16.81 10.85
N SER A 19 -13.88 -16.78 10.56
CA SER A 19 -14.41 -16.14 9.37
C SER A 19 -14.27 -14.65 9.62
N MET A 20 -13.14 -14.07 9.22
CA MET A 20 -12.97 -12.62 9.22
C MET A 20 -13.83 -12.05 8.09
N THR A 21 -15.12 -11.89 8.33
CA THR A 21 -15.94 -11.01 7.50
C THR A 21 -15.49 -9.59 7.82
N VAL A 22 -14.81 -8.94 6.88
CA VAL A 22 -14.44 -7.52 7.01
C VAL A 22 -15.73 -6.71 7.09
N GLN A 23 -15.82 -5.78 8.04
CA GLN A 23 -17.03 -4.98 8.24
C GLN A 23 -17.34 -4.14 6.98
N PRO A 24 -18.61 -4.03 6.56
CA PRO A 24 -18.98 -3.31 5.34
C PRO A 24 -18.47 -1.86 5.27
N GLU A 25 -18.48 -1.14 6.40
CA GLU A 25 -18.01 0.24 6.50
C GLU A 25 -16.50 0.33 6.24
N LEU A 26 -15.73 -0.63 6.77
CA LEU A 26 -14.29 -0.71 6.50
C LEU A 26 -14.02 -1.02 5.04
N VAL A 27 -14.80 -1.92 4.41
CA VAL A 27 -14.69 -2.21 2.97
C VAL A 27 -14.90 -0.94 2.14
N THR A 28 -15.88 -0.11 2.49
CA THR A 28 -16.12 1.18 1.81
C THR A 28 -14.92 2.10 1.90
N ILE A 29 -14.36 2.31 3.10
CA ILE A 29 -13.18 3.17 3.30
C ILE A 29 -11.96 2.64 2.53
N LEU A 30 -11.74 1.33 2.56
CA LEU A 30 -10.64 0.71 1.80
C LEU A 30 -10.83 0.89 0.29
N ARG A 31 -12.07 0.77 -0.20
CA ARG A 31 -12.39 0.99 -1.61
C ARG A 31 -12.14 2.44 -2.02
N GLU A 32 -12.47 3.42 -1.17
CA GLU A 32 -12.17 4.83 -1.44
C GLU A 32 -10.67 5.06 -1.60
N TRP A 33 -9.85 4.54 -0.68
CA TRP A 33 -8.38 4.59 -0.81
C TRP A 33 -7.88 3.94 -2.10
N VAL A 34 -8.37 2.73 -2.41
CA VAL A 34 -7.99 2.00 -3.62
C VAL A 34 -8.38 2.79 -4.87
N GLN A 35 -9.59 3.34 -4.92
CA GLN A 35 -10.05 4.11 -6.07
C GLN A 35 -9.14 5.32 -6.34
N VAL A 36 -8.84 6.12 -5.32
CA VAL A 36 -7.97 7.30 -5.50
C VAL A 36 -6.51 6.93 -5.81
N ALA A 37 -6.02 5.77 -5.36
CA ALA A 37 -4.70 5.27 -5.72
C ALA A 37 -4.66 4.79 -7.18
N GLU A 38 -5.72 4.12 -7.64
CA GLU A 38 -5.86 3.66 -9.03
C GLU A 38 -6.01 4.84 -10.00
N GLU A 39 -6.62 5.95 -9.58
CA GLU A 39 -6.65 7.19 -10.36
C GLU A 39 -5.25 7.78 -10.55
N ASP A 40 -4.43 7.80 -9.49
CA ASP A 40 -3.06 8.28 -9.59
C ASP A 40 -2.20 7.43 -10.52
N ILE A 41 -2.20 6.10 -10.37
CA ILE A 41 -1.36 5.26 -11.22
C ILE A 41 -1.77 5.37 -12.68
N ARG A 42 -3.08 5.45 -12.98
CA ARG A 42 -3.58 5.70 -14.34
C ARG A 42 -3.09 7.04 -14.89
N ASN A 43 -3.12 8.10 -14.09
CA ASN A 43 -2.63 9.40 -14.50
C ASN A 43 -1.11 9.38 -14.77
N ALA A 44 -0.33 8.76 -13.89
CA ALA A 44 1.12 8.62 -14.05
C ALA A 44 1.46 7.85 -15.33
N GLU A 45 0.85 6.68 -15.53
CA GLU A 45 1.07 5.83 -16.69
C GLU A 45 0.65 6.50 -17.99
N HIS A 46 -0.55 7.09 -18.04
CA HIS A 46 -1.03 7.78 -19.23
C HIS A 46 -0.14 8.97 -19.59
N THR A 47 0.21 9.79 -18.60
CA THR A 47 1.07 10.97 -18.80
C THR A 47 2.45 10.55 -19.32
N LEU A 48 2.99 9.43 -18.84
CA LEU A 48 4.30 8.94 -19.25
C LEU A 48 4.36 8.50 -20.72
N THR A 49 3.21 8.23 -21.35
CA THR A 49 3.09 7.95 -22.79
C THR A 49 3.34 9.18 -23.67
N LEU A 50 3.24 10.38 -23.12
CA LEU A 50 3.60 11.61 -23.83
C LEU A 50 5.10 11.56 -24.15
N GLN A 51 5.47 11.80 -25.41
CA GLN A 51 6.87 11.79 -25.84
C GLN A 51 7.55 13.11 -25.48
N GLU A 52 7.45 14.11 -26.36
CA GLU A 52 7.96 15.45 -26.14
C GLU A 52 7.09 16.22 -25.14
N GLY A 53 7.73 17.00 -24.27
CA GLY A 53 7.02 17.84 -23.29
C GLY A 53 6.32 17.06 -22.17
N CYS A 54 6.66 15.78 -21.96
CA CYS A 54 6.11 14.99 -20.85
C CYS A 54 6.36 15.69 -19.50
N PRO A 55 5.33 15.98 -18.69
CA PRO A 55 5.49 16.64 -17.40
C PRO A 55 5.98 15.63 -16.35
N LEU A 56 7.26 15.30 -16.38
CA LEU A 56 7.88 14.23 -15.58
C LEU A 56 7.68 14.42 -14.07
N ARG A 57 7.69 15.65 -13.56
CA ARG A 57 7.36 15.94 -12.15
C ARG A 57 5.96 15.46 -11.77
N THR A 58 4.98 15.66 -12.66
CA THR A 58 3.59 15.23 -12.45
C THR A 58 3.48 13.70 -12.49
N VAL A 59 4.25 13.03 -13.36
CA VAL A 59 4.34 11.57 -13.37
C VAL A 59 4.85 11.06 -12.03
N CYS A 60 5.99 11.57 -11.55
CA CYS A 60 6.58 11.15 -10.29
C CYS A 60 5.65 11.43 -9.09
N PHE A 61 4.98 12.58 -9.07
CA PHE A 61 4.01 12.94 -8.02
C PHE A 61 2.86 11.94 -7.95
N HIS A 62 2.24 11.59 -9.08
CA HIS A 62 1.17 10.59 -9.06
C HIS A 62 1.68 9.19 -8.72
N ALA A 63 2.91 8.83 -9.12
CA ALA A 63 3.51 7.57 -8.69
C ALA A 63 3.68 7.52 -7.16
N GLN A 64 4.19 8.59 -6.54
CA GLN A 64 4.28 8.72 -5.08
C GLN A 64 2.91 8.63 -4.41
N GLN A 65 1.92 9.37 -4.90
CA GLN A 65 0.58 9.40 -4.31
C GLN A 65 -0.12 8.03 -4.37
N CYS A 66 0.03 7.30 -5.48
CA CYS A 66 -0.43 5.92 -5.60
C CYS A 66 0.15 5.04 -4.47
N ALA A 67 1.47 5.07 -4.29
CA ALA A 67 2.13 4.31 -3.24
C ALA A 67 1.63 4.71 -1.84
N GLU A 68 1.58 6.02 -1.54
CA GLU A 68 1.11 6.56 -0.26
C GLU A 68 -0.29 6.07 0.10
N LYS A 69 -1.23 6.16 -0.86
CA LYS A 69 -2.63 5.78 -0.65
C LYS A 69 -2.79 4.28 -0.41
N TYR A 70 -2.00 3.43 -1.08
CA TYR A 70 -1.98 2.00 -0.79
C TYR A 70 -1.41 1.68 0.60
N LEU A 71 -0.34 2.34 1.02
CA LEU A 71 0.20 2.17 2.37
C LEU A 71 -0.85 2.58 3.43
N LYS A 72 -1.54 3.70 3.22
CA LYS A 72 -2.63 4.18 4.09
C LYS A 72 -3.83 3.22 4.08
N ALA A 73 -4.16 2.60 2.95
CA ALA A 73 -5.18 1.56 2.88
C ALA A 73 -4.82 0.35 3.78
N LEU A 74 -3.56 -0.10 3.73
CA LEU A 74 -3.10 -1.22 4.56
C LEU A 74 -3.07 -0.88 6.05
N LEU A 75 -2.62 0.32 6.42
CA LEU A 75 -2.70 0.81 7.80
C LEU A 75 -4.14 0.89 8.29
N THR A 76 -5.06 1.37 7.43
CA THR A 76 -6.50 1.41 7.71
C THR A 76 -7.06 -0.01 7.93
N LEU A 77 -6.71 -0.98 7.08
CA LEU A 77 -7.11 -2.38 7.25
C LEU A 77 -6.63 -2.97 8.58
N ARG A 78 -5.47 -2.52 9.08
CA ARG A 78 -4.90 -2.93 10.38
C ARG A 78 -5.35 -2.06 11.55
N ALA A 79 -6.26 -1.10 11.33
CA ALA A 79 -6.70 -0.13 12.33
C ALA A 79 -5.54 0.62 13.01
N VAL A 80 -4.46 0.88 12.27
CA VAL A 80 -3.30 1.64 12.73
C VAL A 80 -3.49 3.12 12.35
N PRO A 81 -3.52 4.05 13.32
CA PRO A 81 -3.58 5.48 13.01
C PRO A 81 -2.25 5.95 12.41
N PHE A 82 -2.33 6.93 11.51
CA PHE A 82 -1.16 7.52 10.84
C PHE A 82 -1.28 9.05 10.75
N PRO A 83 -0.16 9.77 10.75
CA PRO A 83 -0.16 11.23 10.64
C PRO A 83 -0.51 11.68 9.21
N LYS A 84 -0.82 12.98 9.06
CA LYS A 84 -0.89 13.64 7.76
C LYS A 84 0.53 13.91 7.25
N THR A 85 1.17 12.86 6.76
CA THR A 85 2.52 12.87 6.18
C THR A 85 2.49 12.38 4.75
N HIS A 86 3.52 12.77 3.99
CA HIS A 86 3.83 12.24 2.66
C HIS A 86 5.10 11.37 2.66
N ASP A 87 5.72 11.21 3.83
CA ASP A 87 6.89 10.38 4.02
C ASP A 87 6.49 8.89 4.00
N LEU A 88 6.93 8.18 2.96
CA LEU A 88 6.57 6.77 2.80
C LEU A 88 7.34 5.88 3.75
N ALA A 89 8.57 6.24 4.13
CA ALA A 89 9.31 5.53 5.16
C ALA A 89 8.56 5.64 6.49
N GLU A 90 8.10 6.82 6.89
CA GLU A 90 7.30 7.01 8.11
C GLU A 90 6.07 6.10 8.14
N LEU A 91 5.32 6.01 7.02
CA LEU A 91 4.17 5.11 6.91
C LEU A 91 4.55 3.63 7.02
N LEU A 92 5.67 3.22 6.41
CA LEU A 92 6.17 1.84 6.50
C LEU A 92 6.63 1.49 7.93
N HIS A 93 7.21 2.43 8.68
CA HIS A 93 7.59 2.23 10.08
C HIS A 93 6.38 2.00 11.00
N LEU A 94 5.18 2.41 10.61
CA LEU A 94 3.94 2.16 11.34
C LEU A 94 3.37 0.75 11.11
N PHE A 95 3.95 -0.05 10.20
CA PHE A 95 3.43 -1.38 9.89
C PHE A 95 3.56 -2.30 11.12
N PRO A 96 2.46 -2.92 11.58
CA PRO A 96 2.51 -3.82 12.72
C PRO A 96 3.23 -5.12 12.34
N PRO A 97 3.73 -5.88 13.33
CA PRO A 97 4.32 -7.20 13.09
C PRO A 97 3.40 -8.08 12.24
N GLY A 98 3.95 -8.65 11.15
CA GLY A 98 3.21 -9.49 10.21
C GLY A 98 2.60 -8.76 9.00
N LEU A 99 2.65 -7.42 8.94
CA LEU A 99 2.38 -6.66 7.72
C LEU A 99 3.70 -6.24 7.07
N GLN A 100 3.96 -6.70 5.84
CA GLN A 100 5.18 -6.36 5.09
C GLN A 100 4.89 -6.48 3.59
N LEU A 101 5.50 -5.60 2.78
CA LEU A 101 5.32 -5.61 1.32
C LEU A 101 6.35 -6.48 0.58
N ASN A 102 7.44 -6.90 1.25
CA ASN A 102 8.57 -7.60 0.64
C ASN A 102 9.15 -6.85 -0.59
N LEU A 103 9.33 -5.54 -0.43
CA LEU A 103 9.92 -4.65 -1.44
C LEU A 103 11.19 -3.99 -0.87
N PRO A 104 12.14 -3.56 -1.71
CA PRO A 104 13.25 -2.73 -1.26
C PRO A 104 12.71 -1.43 -0.68
N LEU A 105 12.95 -1.18 0.62
CA LEU A 105 12.42 0.02 1.30
C LEU A 105 13.02 1.30 0.72
N GLU A 106 14.27 1.24 0.27
CA GLU A 106 14.95 2.37 -0.39
C GLU A 106 14.21 2.81 -1.67
N ASP A 107 13.73 1.86 -2.48
CA ASP A 107 12.98 2.19 -3.70
C ASP A 107 11.69 2.95 -3.38
N VAL A 108 11.00 2.55 -2.31
CA VAL A 108 9.76 3.17 -1.86
C VAL A 108 10.03 4.53 -1.22
N ASP A 109 11.08 4.64 -0.40
CA ASP A 109 11.46 5.88 0.28
C ASP A 109 11.85 6.99 -0.71
N ARG A 110 12.54 6.64 -1.81
CA ARG A 110 12.86 7.58 -2.90
C ARG A 110 11.64 8.24 -3.54
N LEU A 111 10.44 7.65 -3.39
CA LEU A 111 9.23 8.31 -3.89
C LEU A 111 8.85 9.52 -3.03
N THR A 112 9.24 9.57 -1.75
CA THR A 112 8.92 10.66 -0.81
C THR A 112 9.32 12.03 -1.35
N ASP A 113 10.48 12.10 -2.03
CA ASP A 113 10.99 13.33 -2.64
C ASP A 113 9.96 13.96 -3.60
N TYR A 114 9.20 13.14 -4.32
CA TYR A 114 8.22 13.60 -5.31
C TYR A 114 6.90 14.12 -4.72
N ALA A 115 6.66 13.99 -3.41
CA ALA A 115 5.43 14.44 -2.77
C ALA A 115 5.28 15.98 -2.71
N MET A 116 6.41 16.69 -2.69
CA MET A 116 6.48 18.14 -2.53
C MET A 116 7.09 18.84 -3.75
N GLU A 117 7.87 18.13 -4.56
CA GLU A 117 8.71 18.68 -5.64
C GLU A 117 7.97 19.27 -6.83
N THR A 118 6.66 19.04 -6.96
CA THR A 118 5.84 19.70 -7.97
C THR A 118 5.54 21.17 -7.65
N ARG A 119 5.81 21.63 -6.42
CA ARG A 119 5.33 22.94 -5.92
C ARG A 119 6.33 24.09 -6.00
N TYR A 120 7.63 23.83 -6.13
CA TYR A 120 8.65 24.90 -6.10
C TYR A 120 9.63 24.78 -7.26
N PRO A 121 9.69 25.78 -8.16
CA PRO A 121 10.61 25.79 -9.32
C PRO A 121 12.10 25.75 -8.94
N SER A 122 12.43 26.11 -7.69
CA SER A 122 13.79 26.30 -7.19
C SER A 122 14.40 25.06 -6.54
N PHE A 123 13.64 23.97 -6.37
CA PHE A 123 14.08 22.79 -5.63
C PHE A 123 14.18 21.57 -6.55
N GLN A 124 15.41 21.08 -6.70
CA GLN A 124 15.83 19.90 -7.47
C GLN A 124 15.42 19.90 -8.96
N GLY A 125 16.32 19.41 -9.81
CA GLY A 125 16.15 19.41 -11.27
C GLY A 125 14.83 18.77 -11.71
N VAL A 126 14.41 19.02 -12.96
CA VAL A 126 13.30 18.26 -13.53
C VAL A 126 13.74 16.78 -13.56
N PRO A 127 12.96 15.84 -13.00
CA PRO A 127 13.30 14.42 -13.09
C PRO A 127 13.53 14.03 -14.55
N SER A 128 14.49 13.16 -14.78
CA SER A 128 14.69 12.51 -16.07
C SER A 128 13.54 11.54 -16.37
N ARG A 129 13.41 11.15 -17.65
CA ARG A 129 12.40 10.16 -18.05
C ARG A 129 12.62 8.83 -17.34
N ASP A 130 13.86 8.40 -17.22
CA ASP A 130 14.25 7.16 -16.55
C ASP A 130 13.85 7.18 -15.06
N GLU A 131 14.03 8.32 -14.37
CA GLU A 131 13.58 8.49 -12.98
C GLU A 131 12.06 8.41 -12.86
N ALA A 132 11.31 9.01 -13.81
CA ALA A 132 9.86 8.92 -13.83
C ALA A 132 9.37 7.50 -14.12
N GLU A 133 10.00 6.79 -15.06
CA GLU A 133 9.72 5.38 -15.35
C GLU A 133 9.98 4.49 -14.13
N GLN A 134 11.09 4.71 -13.44
CA GLN A 134 11.42 4.00 -12.21
C GLN A 134 10.42 4.31 -11.09
N ALA A 135 9.95 5.55 -10.97
CA ALA A 135 8.94 5.92 -9.99
C ALA A 135 7.61 5.19 -10.24
N VAL A 136 7.14 5.15 -11.50
CA VAL A 136 5.92 4.40 -11.87
C VAL A 136 6.08 2.92 -11.59
N GLU A 137 7.25 2.34 -11.91
CA GLU A 137 7.52 0.93 -11.64
C GLU A 137 7.51 0.60 -10.14
N THR A 138 8.12 1.44 -9.29
CA THR A 138 8.04 1.28 -7.84
C THR A 138 6.59 1.35 -7.36
N ALA A 139 5.82 2.33 -7.84
CA ALA A 139 4.40 2.47 -7.48
C ALA A 139 3.57 1.23 -7.90
N ARG A 140 3.85 0.63 -9.07
CA ARG A 140 3.22 -0.63 -9.50
C ARG A 140 3.54 -1.79 -8.56
N ARG A 141 4.77 -1.90 -8.09
CA ARG A 141 5.18 -2.95 -7.13
C ARG A 141 4.48 -2.78 -5.79
N VAL A 142 4.42 -1.55 -5.27
CA VAL A 142 3.65 -1.23 -4.05
C VAL A 142 2.18 -1.59 -4.23
N ARG A 143 1.57 -1.16 -5.34
CA ARG A 143 0.19 -1.51 -5.71
C ARG A 143 -0.03 -3.02 -5.74
N GLN A 144 0.83 -3.78 -6.40
CA GLN A 144 0.70 -5.23 -6.49
C GLN A 144 0.78 -5.88 -5.10
N ALA A 145 1.78 -5.51 -4.30
CA ALA A 145 1.96 -6.04 -2.95
C ALA A 145 0.78 -5.70 -2.03
N ALA A 146 0.30 -4.45 -2.09
CA ALA A 146 -0.84 -4.02 -1.28
C ALA A 146 -2.14 -4.72 -1.68
N ARG A 147 -2.42 -4.85 -2.99
CA ARG A 147 -3.61 -5.56 -3.49
C ARG A 147 -3.62 -7.05 -3.11
N ALA A 148 -2.45 -7.68 -2.96
CA ALA A 148 -2.36 -9.06 -2.47
C ALA A 148 -2.72 -9.21 -0.98
N LEU A 149 -2.69 -8.11 -0.21
CA LEU A 149 -2.95 -8.08 1.23
C LEU A 149 -4.35 -7.52 1.57
N LEU A 150 -4.96 -6.78 0.64
CA LEU A 150 -6.29 -6.21 0.79
C LEU A 150 -7.41 -7.25 0.57
N PRO A 151 -8.55 -7.12 1.26
CA PRO A 151 -9.71 -7.96 1.01
C PRO A 151 -10.25 -7.76 -0.41
N PRO A 152 -10.65 -8.83 -1.13
CA PRO A 152 -11.16 -8.72 -2.50
C PRO A 152 -12.31 -7.74 -2.68
N GLU A 153 -13.16 -7.59 -1.67
CA GLU A 153 -14.30 -6.67 -1.65
C GLU A 153 -13.89 -5.20 -1.75
N ALA A 154 -12.68 -4.86 -1.29
CA ALA A 154 -12.13 -3.52 -1.44
C ALA A 154 -11.55 -3.26 -2.84
N LEU A 155 -11.34 -4.32 -3.64
CA LEU A 155 -10.74 -4.25 -4.97
C LEU A 155 -11.77 -4.30 -6.11
N THR A 156 -13.02 -4.66 -5.80
CA THR A 156 -14.13 -4.69 -6.74
C THR A 156 -14.88 -3.36 -6.72
N GLY A 157 -14.90 -2.68 -7.86
CA GLY A 157 -15.55 -1.38 -8.09
C GLY A 157 -15.45 -1.03 -9.55
#